data_AF-X6N266-F1
#
_entry.id   AF-X6N266-F1
#
_cell.length_a   1.000
_cell.length_b   1.000
_cell.length_c   1.000
_cell.angle_alpha   90.00
_cell.angle_beta   90.00
_cell.angle_gamma   90.00
#
_symmetry.space_group_name_H-M   'P 1'
#
loop_
_entity.id
_entity.type
_entity.pdbx_description
1 polymer ?
#
loop_
_entity_poly.entity_id
_entity_poly.type
_entity_poly.pdbx_seq_one_letter_code
_entity_poly.pdbx_strand_id
1 'polypeptide(L)'
;MASSCAFNTRVQATKPRMLDRLDEEFVVVSGRSNPTLAEQVSTALGKPLSKVEIGTYADGEVSLRTTEFFFLKGLCGKRNFGKISIRLGENVRGKDVYIIQGTCPPIHDNLLELVLLIASARRCSARRIIAVMPYYAYSRQDRTRYQRPGIAADDIATMLECVGADQVIAIDIHRIQLEGCFDESECQFDSLESLRAALPVLLEKDLFNPVIVCPSDTGIQRARRLQSLMLEEGGVWSSIAFVTTTKLDQTIEFAELESHEKIAAQRSEVVGA
;
A
#
# COMPACT_ATOMS: atom_id res chain seq x y z
N MET A 1 52.65 9.16 -3.39
CA MET A 1 51.37 8.46 -3.64
C MET A 1 50.34 9.00 -2.66
N ALA A 2 49.51 9.94 -3.09
CA ALA A 2 48.23 10.27 -2.46
C ALA A 2 47.44 11.09 -3.48
N SER A 3 46.61 10.40 -4.26
CA SER A 3 45.66 11.00 -5.20
C SER A 3 44.51 11.59 -4.39
N SER A 4 44.34 12.91 -4.43
CA SER A 4 43.17 13.60 -3.89
C SER A 4 41.98 13.36 -4.81
N CYS A 5 41.21 12.31 -4.52
CA CYS A 5 39.91 12.08 -5.16
C CYS A 5 38.93 13.12 -4.61
N ALA A 6 38.70 14.18 -5.37
CA ALA A 6 37.65 15.15 -5.10
C ALA A 6 36.29 14.45 -5.25
N PHE A 7 35.63 14.19 -4.12
CA PHE A 7 34.22 13.77 -4.09
C PHE A 7 33.38 14.92 -4.62
N ASN A 8 33.06 14.83 -5.91
CA ASN A 8 32.17 15.75 -6.59
C ASN A 8 30.74 15.44 -6.14
N THR A 9 30.28 16.10 -5.07
CA THR A 9 28.86 16.09 -4.67
C THR A 9 28.06 16.91 -5.69
N ARG A 10 27.80 16.28 -6.84
CA ARG A 10 26.67 16.67 -7.68
C ARG A 10 25.42 16.43 -6.84
N VAL A 11 24.91 17.50 -6.21
CA VAL A 11 23.51 17.59 -5.82
C VAL A 11 22.72 17.43 -7.12
N GLN A 12 22.29 16.20 -7.40
CA GLN A 12 21.36 15.95 -8.50
C GLN A 12 20.08 16.71 -8.14
N ALA A 13 19.56 17.46 -9.12
CA ALA A 13 18.31 18.17 -8.96
C ALA A 13 17.20 17.17 -8.65
N THR A 14 16.73 17.16 -7.40
CA THR A 14 15.60 16.34 -6.98
C THR A 14 14.37 16.77 -7.79
N LYS A 15 13.66 15.81 -8.41
CA LYS A 15 12.35 16.06 -9.02
C LYS A 15 11.47 16.75 -7.94
N PRO A 16 10.85 17.91 -8.20
CA PRO A 16 10.13 18.64 -7.16
C PRO A 16 8.92 17.87 -6.66
N ARG A 17 8.56 18.16 -5.40
CA ARG A 17 7.53 17.47 -4.62
C ARG A 17 6.13 17.78 -5.17
N MET A 18 5.22 16.83 -4.96
CA MET A 18 3.89 16.71 -5.57
C MET A 18 2.98 17.96 -5.49
N LEU A 19 3.18 18.83 -4.49
CA LEU A 19 2.32 20.00 -4.24
C LEU A 19 2.72 21.26 -5.02
N ASP A 20 3.94 21.32 -5.57
CA ASP A 20 4.46 22.55 -6.19
C ASP A 20 4.03 22.72 -7.67
N ARG A 21 3.18 21.83 -8.21
CA ARG A 21 2.88 21.74 -9.67
C ARG A 21 1.43 21.43 -10.04
N LEU A 22 0.45 21.83 -9.23
CA LEU A 22 -0.98 21.68 -9.61
C LEU A 22 -1.39 22.55 -10.82
N ASP A 23 -0.48 23.36 -11.36
CA ASP A 23 -0.67 24.20 -12.55
C ASP A 23 -0.56 23.44 -13.90
N GLU A 24 -0.26 22.14 -13.90
CA GLU A 24 -0.09 21.33 -15.12
C GLU A 24 -1.32 20.44 -15.40
N GLU A 25 -1.67 20.21 -16.67
CA GLU A 25 -2.78 19.31 -17.04
C GLU A 25 -2.49 17.88 -16.56
N PHE A 26 -3.16 17.45 -15.49
CA PHE A 26 -3.12 16.07 -15.01
C PHE A 26 -4.40 15.31 -15.35
N VAL A 27 -4.29 13.98 -15.42
CA VAL A 27 -5.38 13.04 -15.71
C VAL A 27 -5.47 12.02 -14.58
N VAL A 28 -6.67 11.78 -14.09
CA VAL A 28 -6.93 10.76 -13.05
C VAL A 28 -7.59 9.55 -13.71
N VAL A 29 -6.98 8.39 -13.55
CA VAL A 29 -7.43 7.10 -14.07
C VAL A 29 -7.70 6.17 -12.89
N SER A 30 -8.79 5.41 -12.96
CA SER A 30 -9.09 4.35 -12.00
C SER A 30 -8.98 2.99 -12.65
N GLY A 31 -8.47 2.01 -11.91
CA GLY A 31 -8.73 0.60 -12.22
C GLY A 31 -10.03 0.10 -11.56
N ARG A 32 -10.22 -1.22 -11.55
CA ARG A 32 -11.39 -1.93 -11.01
C ARG A 32 -11.40 -2.12 -9.50
N SER A 33 -10.26 -1.99 -8.82
CA SER A 33 -10.16 -2.30 -7.39
C SER A 33 -11.08 -1.44 -6.52
N ASN A 34 -11.07 -0.12 -6.72
CA ASN A 34 -11.78 0.85 -5.90
C ASN A 34 -12.26 2.07 -6.73
N PRO A 35 -13.23 1.89 -7.66
CA PRO A 35 -13.70 2.97 -8.52
C PRO A 35 -14.39 4.10 -7.75
N THR A 36 -15.09 3.77 -6.66
CA THR A 36 -15.78 4.74 -5.80
C THR A 36 -14.79 5.69 -5.10
N LEU A 37 -13.68 5.15 -4.59
CA LEU A 37 -12.62 5.96 -3.99
C LEU A 37 -11.98 6.87 -5.04
N ALA A 38 -11.72 6.35 -6.24
CA ALA A 38 -11.14 7.16 -7.32
C ALA A 38 -12.06 8.31 -7.73
N GLU A 39 -13.38 8.09 -7.77
CA GLU A 39 -14.37 9.13 -8.04
C GLU A 39 -14.39 10.20 -6.95
N GLN A 40 -14.32 9.81 -5.67
CA GLN A 40 -14.23 10.74 -4.54
C GLN A 40 -12.97 11.60 -4.59
N VAL A 41 -11.81 10.97 -4.86
CA VAL A 41 -10.53 11.67 -5.02
C VAL A 41 -10.58 12.63 -6.20
N SER A 42 -11.09 12.18 -7.35
CA SER A 42 -11.22 13.01 -8.56
C SER A 42 -12.12 14.22 -8.32
N THR A 43 -13.24 14.01 -7.60
CA THR A 43 -14.18 15.07 -7.22
C THR A 43 -13.53 16.09 -6.29
N ALA A 44 -12.78 15.63 -5.28
CA ALA A 44 -12.04 16.50 -4.38
C ALA A 44 -10.93 17.32 -5.09
N LEU A 45 -10.34 16.75 -6.14
CA LEU A 45 -9.34 17.43 -7.00
C LEU A 45 -9.98 18.34 -8.08
N GLY A 46 -11.32 18.37 -8.19
CA GLY A 46 -12.02 19.19 -9.18
C GLY A 46 -11.82 18.75 -10.64
N LYS A 47 -11.48 17.48 -10.88
CA LYS A 47 -11.31 16.91 -12.23
C LYS A 47 -12.27 15.73 -12.46
N PRO A 48 -12.78 15.53 -13.68
CA PRO A 48 -13.54 14.32 -13.97
C PRO A 48 -12.60 13.11 -14.04
N LEU A 49 -13.09 11.95 -13.59
CA LEU A 49 -12.39 10.69 -13.72
C LEU A 49 -12.34 10.30 -15.20
N SER A 50 -11.15 10.02 -15.71
CA SER A 50 -10.96 9.62 -17.10
C SER A 50 -11.63 8.27 -17.35
N LYS A 51 -12.40 8.17 -18.43
CA LYS A 51 -13.08 6.91 -18.79
C LYS A 51 -12.04 5.87 -19.17
N VAL A 52 -12.05 4.76 -18.46
CA VAL A 52 -11.24 3.58 -18.79
C VAL A 52 -12.15 2.37 -18.93
N GLU A 53 -12.05 1.70 -20.07
CA GLU A 53 -12.73 0.43 -20.27
C GLU A 53 -11.82 -0.72 -19.84
N ILE A 54 -12.33 -1.61 -18.99
CA ILE A 54 -11.58 -2.74 -18.45
C ILE A 54 -12.50 -3.97 -18.44
N GLY A 55 -12.35 -4.90 -19.38
CA GLY A 55 -13.04 -6.21 -19.44
C GLY A 55 -12.22 -7.38 -18.89
N THR A 56 -12.52 -8.66 -19.22
CA THR A 56 -11.74 -9.93 -18.97
C THR A 56 -11.82 -10.81 -20.22
N TYR A 57 -10.73 -11.40 -20.72
CA TYR A 57 -10.83 -12.42 -21.79
C TYR A 57 -11.54 -13.69 -21.27
N ALA A 58 -12.06 -14.51 -22.18
CA ALA A 58 -12.77 -15.74 -21.82
C ALA A 58 -11.87 -16.79 -21.13
N ASP A 59 -10.56 -16.71 -21.33
CA ASP A 59 -9.52 -17.53 -20.68
C ASP A 59 -8.99 -16.95 -19.36
N GLY A 60 -9.46 -15.75 -18.98
CA GLY A 60 -9.01 -15.04 -17.79
C GLY A 60 -7.85 -14.07 -18.02
N GLU A 61 -7.30 -13.97 -19.24
CA GLU A 61 -6.19 -13.06 -19.52
C GLU A 61 -6.59 -11.58 -19.56
N VAL A 62 -5.61 -10.73 -19.24
CA VAL A 62 -5.73 -9.28 -19.36
C VAL A 62 -5.21 -8.79 -20.72
N SER A 63 -6.09 -8.35 -21.63
CA SER A 63 -5.63 -7.61 -22.82
C SER A 63 -5.44 -6.12 -22.58
N LEU A 64 -4.41 -5.61 -23.22
CA LEU A 64 -4.22 -4.20 -23.46
C LEU A 64 -4.65 -3.83 -24.88
N ARG A 65 -5.52 -2.83 -25.01
CA ARG A 65 -5.80 -2.21 -26.29
C ARG A 65 -5.78 -0.69 -26.16
N THR A 66 -4.58 -0.15 -26.16
CA THR A 66 -4.34 1.30 -26.15
C THR A 66 -4.86 1.89 -27.45
N THR A 67 -6.06 2.47 -27.44
CA THR A 67 -6.52 3.31 -28.54
C THR A 67 -6.44 4.76 -28.08
N GLU A 68 -5.45 5.50 -28.57
CA GLU A 68 -5.59 6.95 -28.68
C GLU A 68 -6.71 7.21 -29.70
N PHE A 69 -7.81 7.85 -29.29
CA PHE A 69 -8.86 8.19 -30.24
C PHE A 69 -8.60 9.58 -30.85
N PHE A 70 -8.24 9.62 -32.13
CA PHE A 70 -9.03 10.30 -33.17
C PHE A 70 -8.46 10.05 -34.60
N PHE A 71 -9.00 9.09 -35.34
CA PHE A 71 -9.47 9.24 -36.74
C PHE A 71 -9.95 7.88 -37.29
N LEU A 72 -11.24 7.59 -37.08
CA LEU A 72 -12.15 7.03 -38.09
C LEU A 72 -13.46 6.67 -37.40
N LYS A 73 -14.45 7.54 -37.61
CA LYS A 73 -15.86 7.15 -37.55
C LYS A 73 -16.02 5.88 -38.39
N GLY A 74 -16.63 4.87 -37.78
CA GLY A 74 -17.34 3.82 -38.50
C GLY A 74 -16.47 2.71 -39.06
N LEU A 75 -16.14 1.72 -38.24
CA LEU A 75 -16.05 0.28 -38.59
C LEU A 75 -15.44 -0.49 -37.41
N CYS A 76 -16.15 -0.53 -36.28
CA CYS A 76 -15.94 -1.63 -35.36
C CYS A 76 -17.32 -2.12 -34.95
N GLY A 77 -17.80 -3.10 -35.71
CA GLY A 77 -19.08 -3.75 -35.45
C GLY A 77 -19.14 -4.23 -34.02
N LYS A 78 -20.32 -4.08 -33.40
CA LYS A 78 -20.68 -4.71 -32.13
C LYS A 78 -20.45 -6.22 -32.25
N ARG A 79 -19.27 -6.70 -31.88
CA ARG A 79 -19.06 -8.10 -31.54
C ARG A 79 -18.85 -8.15 -30.04
N ASN A 80 -19.85 -8.72 -29.35
CA ASN A 80 -19.79 -9.06 -27.94
C ASN A 80 -18.71 -10.11 -27.76
N PHE A 81 -17.51 -9.68 -27.40
CA PHE A 81 -16.47 -10.56 -26.87
C PHE A 81 -16.01 -9.96 -25.55
N GLY A 82 -16.11 -10.74 -24.47
CA GLY A 82 -15.46 -10.43 -23.20
C GLY A 82 -13.96 -10.31 -23.45
N LYS A 83 -13.43 -9.09 -23.42
CA LYS A 83 -12.01 -8.76 -23.58
C LYS A 83 -11.67 -7.59 -22.66
N ILE A 84 -10.57 -7.68 -21.92
CA ILE A 84 -10.00 -6.50 -21.24
C ILE A 84 -9.44 -5.61 -22.32
N SER A 85 -9.74 -4.33 -22.33
CA SER A 85 -9.19 -3.43 -23.34
C SER A 85 -9.04 -2.05 -22.73
N ILE A 86 -7.87 -1.74 -22.20
CA ILE A 86 -7.60 -0.43 -21.61
C ILE A 86 -7.62 0.64 -22.69
N ARG A 87 -8.76 1.32 -22.81
CA ARG A 87 -8.95 2.50 -23.64
C ARG A 87 -8.98 3.73 -22.76
N LEU A 88 -7.96 4.57 -22.87
CA LEU A 88 -7.96 5.88 -22.24
C LEU A 88 -8.90 6.78 -23.06
N GLY A 89 -9.97 7.26 -22.44
CA GLY A 89 -10.96 8.12 -23.08
C GLY A 89 -10.47 9.54 -23.37
N GLU A 90 -9.30 9.91 -22.86
CA GLU A 90 -8.72 11.25 -22.95
C GLU A 90 -7.25 11.18 -23.38
N ASN A 91 -6.77 12.29 -23.98
CA ASN A 91 -5.38 12.40 -24.38
C ASN A 91 -4.49 12.60 -23.15
N VAL A 92 -3.57 11.65 -22.90
CA VAL A 92 -2.61 11.65 -21.77
C VAL A 92 -1.21 12.10 -22.17
N ARG A 93 -0.96 12.41 -23.45
CA ARG A 93 0.37 12.74 -23.95
C ARG A 93 0.90 14.02 -23.33
N GLY A 94 2.09 13.95 -22.73
CA GLY A 94 2.73 15.10 -22.08
C GLY A 94 2.07 15.52 -20.76
N LYS A 95 1.09 14.77 -20.27
CA LYS A 95 0.38 15.02 -19.02
C LYS A 95 0.87 14.14 -17.88
N ASP A 96 0.57 14.55 -16.66
CA ASP A 96 0.79 13.71 -15.48
C ASP A 96 -0.42 12.81 -15.27
N VAL A 97 -0.19 11.50 -15.16
CA VAL A 97 -1.24 10.50 -15.05
C VAL A 97 -1.22 9.90 -13.66
N TYR A 98 -2.29 10.10 -12.92
CA TYR A 98 -2.54 9.49 -11.62
C TYR A 98 -3.39 8.25 -11.81
N ILE A 99 -2.85 7.08 -11.47
CA ILE A 99 -3.56 5.80 -11.57
C ILE A 99 -3.94 5.36 -10.16
N ILE A 100 -5.22 5.42 -9.84
CA ILE A 100 -5.77 4.97 -8.56
C ILE A 100 -6.16 3.51 -8.69
N GLN A 101 -5.38 2.63 -8.08
CA GLN A 101 -5.62 1.19 -8.06
C GLN A 101 -4.99 0.57 -6.82
N GLY A 102 -5.83 0.06 -5.92
CA GLY A 102 -5.38 -0.78 -4.82
C GLY A 102 -5.11 -2.21 -5.30
N THR A 103 -4.20 -2.90 -4.62
CA THR A 103 -3.91 -4.32 -4.86
C THR A 103 -4.67 -5.22 -3.87
N CYS A 104 -5.92 -4.87 -3.59
CA CYS A 104 -6.81 -5.67 -2.74
C CYS A 104 -7.23 -6.97 -3.46
N PRO A 105 -7.74 -7.99 -2.74
CA PRO A 105 -8.25 -9.22 -3.36
C PRO A 105 -9.32 -8.93 -4.44
N PRO A 106 -9.21 -9.50 -5.66
CA PRO A 106 -8.17 -10.42 -6.15
C PRO A 106 -6.83 -9.71 -6.42
N ILE A 107 -5.80 -10.10 -5.66
CA ILE A 107 -4.53 -9.34 -5.56
C ILE A 107 -3.80 -9.32 -6.90
N HIS A 108 -3.64 -10.50 -7.51
CA HIS A 108 -2.85 -10.68 -8.74
C HIS A 108 -3.49 -9.96 -9.94
N ASP A 109 -4.82 -10.05 -10.07
CA ASP A 109 -5.54 -9.43 -11.17
C ASP A 109 -5.45 -7.91 -11.10
N ASN A 110 -5.66 -7.34 -9.90
CA ASN A 110 -5.56 -5.90 -9.68
C ASN A 110 -4.14 -5.37 -9.86
N LEU A 111 -3.13 -6.15 -9.47
CA LEU A 111 -1.72 -5.84 -9.67
C LEU A 111 -1.34 -5.87 -11.16
N LEU A 112 -1.74 -6.93 -11.88
CA LEU A 112 -1.49 -7.04 -13.31
C LEU A 112 -2.20 -5.92 -14.07
N GLU A 113 -3.43 -5.59 -13.68
CA GLU A 113 -4.16 -4.45 -14.23
C GLU A 113 -3.43 -3.12 -14.02
N LEU A 114 -2.91 -2.86 -12.81
CA LEU A 114 -2.11 -1.67 -12.51
C LEU A 114 -0.87 -1.59 -13.42
N VAL A 115 -0.11 -2.68 -13.51
CA VAL A 115 1.07 -2.77 -14.40
C VAL A 115 0.71 -2.43 -15.84
N LEU A 116 -0.40 -2.98 -16.32
CA LEU A 116 -0.86 -2.78 -17.69
C LEU A 116 -1.38 -1.35 -17.92
N LEU A 117 -1.99 -0.70 -16.92
CA LEU A 117 -2.36 0.71 -16.94
C LEU A 117 -1.12 1.62 -17.05
N ILE A 118 -0.10 1.38 -16.20
CA ILE A 118 1.17 2.12 -16.23
C ILE A 118 1.86 1.95 -17.58
N ALA A 119 2.00 0.71 -18.05
CA ALA A 119 2.59 0.42 -19.36
C ALA A 119 1.85 1.12 -20.51
N SER A 120 0.52 1.20 -20.44
CA SER A 120 -0.30 1.88 -21.46
C SER A 120 -0.11 3.39 -21.43
N ALA A 121 -0.12 4.01 -20.24
CA ALA A 121 0.14 5.43 -20.07
C ALA A 121 1.54 5.81 -20.58
N ARG A 122 2.55 4.97 -20.30
CA ARG A 122 3.92 5.15 -20.78
C ARG A 122 4.01 5.11 -22.30
N ARG A 123 3.33 4.16 -22.96
CA ARG A 123 3.27 4.07 -24.44
C ARG A 123 2.55 5.26 -25.08
N CYS A 124 1.53 5.82 -24.41
CA CYS A 124 0.88 7.07 -24.81
C CYS A 124 1.73 8.33 -24.52
N SER A 125 3.00 8.17 -24.15
CA SER A 125 3.91 9.28 -23.87
C SER A 125 3.39 10.21 -22.75
N ALA A 126 2.80 9.63 -21.71
CA ALA A 126 2.57 10.34 -20.45
C ALA A 126 3.91 10.92 -19.94
N ARG A 127 3.86 12.13 -19.39
CA ARG A 127 5.05 12.83 -18.89
C ARG A 127 5.54 12.23 -17.56
N ARG A 128 4.60 11.99 -16.65
CA ARG A 128 4.83 11.36 -15.35
C ARG A 128 3.70 10.40 -15.04
N ILE A 129 4.02 9.23 -14.47
CA ILE A 129 3.03 8.24 -14.06
C ILE A 129 3.12 8.02 -12.56
N ILE A 130 2.03 8.31 -11.86
CA ILE A 130 1.94 8.24 -10.40
C ILE A 130 0.93 7.15 -10.06
N ALA A 131 1.41 6.05 -9.47
CA ALA A 131 0.58 4.95 -9.02
C ALA A 131 0.10 5.21 -7.59
N VAL A 132 -1.18 5.51 -7.43
CA VAL A 132 -1.82 5.65 -6.12
C VAL A 132 -2.38 4.30 -5.73
N MET A 133 -1.77 3.67 -4.74
CA MET A 133 -2.05 2.33 -4.25
C MET A 133 -2.55 2.39 -2.79
N PRO A 134 -3.87 2.64 -2.55
CA PRO A 134 -4.43 2.73 -1.20
C PRO A 134 -4.11 1.51 -0.33
N TYR A 135 -3.93 0.34 -0.95
CA TYR A 135 -3.44 -0.86 -0.32
C TYR A 135 -2.30 -1.45 -1.16
N TYR A 136 -1.13 -1.57 -0.55
CA TYR A 136 0.07 -2.19 -1.13
C TYR A 136 0.18 -3.65 -0.66
N ALA A 137 -0.19 -4.58 -1.54
CA ALA A 137 -0.07 -6.02 -1.31
C ALA A 137 1.40 -6.44 -1.22
N TYR A 138 1.64 -7.62 -0.64
CA TYR A 138 2.99 -8.15 -0.36
C TYR A 138 3.83 -7.36 0.64
N SER A 139 3.36 -6.21 1.14
CA SER A 139 4.05 -5.43 2.18
C SER A 139 4.38 -6.19 3.47
N ARG A 140 3.70 -7.31 3.75
CA ARG A 140 3.98 -8.19 4.91
C ARG A 140 5.10 -9.21 4.66
N GLN A 141 5.54 -9.34 3.41
CA GLN A 141 6.67 -10.18 2.98
C GLN A 141 7.91 -9.30 2.74
N ASP A 142 8.14 -8.36 3.65
CA ASP A 142 9.27 -7.41 3.68
C ASP A 142 10.57 -8.04 4.16
N ARG A 143 10.48 -9.22 4.79
CA ARG A 143 11.63 -9.91 5.37
C ARG A 143 11.64 -11.39 5.12
N THR A 144 12.86 -11.85 5.07
CA THR A 144 13.29 -13.19 4.85
C THR A 144 13.53 -13.89 6.20
N ARG A 145 12.96 -15.10 6.40
CA ARG A 145 13.26 -15.96 7.57
C ARG A 145 14.24 -17.10 7.26
N TYR A 146 14.62 -17.27 6.00
CA TYR A 146 15.46 -18.38 5.52
C TYR A 146 16.79 -17.84 4.91
N GLN A 147 17.77 -18.70 4.63
CA GLN A 147 19.06 -18.26 4.11
C GLN A 147 19.07 -17.78 2.64
N ARG A 148 18.02 -18.05 1.84
CA ARG A 148 17.88 -17.63 0.42
C ARG A 148 16.45 -17.37 -0.12
N PRO A 149 15.52 -16.73 0.60
CA PRO A 149 14.21 -16.41 0.02
C PRO A 149 14.22 -15.02 -0.65
N GLY A 150 13.39 -14.89 -1.68
CA GLY A 150 13.07 -13.61 -2.31
C GLY A 150 12.20 -12.76 -1.39
N ILE A 151 12.32 -11.44 -1.52
CA ILE A 151 11.51 -10.47 -0.80
C ILE A 151 10.43 -10.03 -1.78
N ALA A 152 9.25 -10.64 -1.70
CA ALA A 152 8.18 -10.37 -2.67
C ALA A 152 7.82 -8.87 -2.75
N ALA A 153 7.92 -8.15 -1.63
CA ALA A 153 7.65 -6.71 -1.60
C ALA A 153 8.63 -5.90 -2.47
N ASP A 154 9.89 -6.35 -2.53
CA ASP A 154 10.99 -5.80 -3.34
C ASP A 154 10.83 -6.16 -4.82
N ASP A 155 10.42 -7.40 -5.12
CA ASP A 155 10.09 -7.84 -6.47
C ASP A 155 8.94 -7.02 -7.08
N ILE A 156 7.91 -6.69 -6.27
CA ILE A 156 6.81 -5.82 -6.70
C ILE A 156 7.28 -4.37 -6.93
N ALA A 157 8.15 -3.85 -6.08
CA ALA A 157 8.72 -2.52 -6.23
C ALA A 157 9.51 -2.42 -7.55
N THR A 158 10.44 -3.35 -7.76
CA THR A 158 11.23 -3.48 -9.00
C THR A 158 10.34 -3.61 -10.23
N MET A 159 9.24 -4.35 -10.14
CA MET A 159 8.30 -4.50 -11.24
C MET A 159 7.62 -3.17 -11.60
N LEU A 160 7.17 -2.38 -10.61
CA LEU A 160 6.53 -1.09 -10.85
C LEU A 160 7.51 -0.08 -11.48
N GLU A 161 8.76 -0.09 -11.02
CA GLU A 161 9.86 0.70 -11.61
C GLU A 161 10.12 0.31 -13.06
N CYS A 162 10.31 -0.98 -13.33
CA CYS A 162 10.62 -1.49 -14.67
C CYS A 162 9.51 -1.17 -15.68
N VAL A 163 8.25 -1.13 -15.24
CA VAL A 163 7.11 -0.81 -16.09
C VAL A 163 7.02 0.70 -16.38
N GLY A 164 7.69 1.52 -15.57
CA GLY A 164 7.85 2.96 -15.77
C GLY A 164 6.94 3.81 -14.88
N ALA A 165 6.65 3.36 -13.64
CA ALA A 165 6.09 4.24 -12.63
C ALA A 165 7.17 5.24 -12.16
N ASP A 166 6.84 6.55 -12.16
CA ASP A 166 7.74 7.60 -11.65
C ASP A 166 7.57 7.82 -10.15
N GLN A 167 6.41 7.45 -9.61
CA GLN A 167 6.10 7.60 -8.19
C GLN A 167 5.01 6.62 -7.77
N VAL A 168 5.13 6.07 -6.56
CA VAL A 168 4.13 5.24 -5.90
C VAL A 168 3.69 5.91 -4.61
N ILE A 169 2.38 6.05 -4.42
CA ILE A 169 1.80 6.59 -3.19
C ILE A 169 0.99 5.48 -2.54
N ALA A 170 1.36 5.08 -1.33
CA ALA A 170 0.64 4.07 -0.56
C ALA A 170 0.08 4.65 0.73
N ILE A 171 -0.88 3.95 1.35
CA ILE A 171 -1.43 4.31 2.66
C ILE A 171 -1.07 3.22 3.66
N ASP A 172 -0.51 3.62 4.80
CA ASP A 172 -0.14 2.77 5.93
C ASP A 172 0.58 1.47 5.53
N ILE A 173 1.75 1.59 4.90
CA ILE A 173 2.57 0.42 4.61
C ILE A 173 2.88 -0.36 5.90
N HIS A 174 2.99 -1.68 5.76
CA HIS A 174 3.20 -2.57 6.90
C HIS A 174 4.41 -2.13 7.75
N ARG A 175 5.47 -1.67 7.07
CA ARG A 175 6.70 -1.14 7.64
C ARG A 175 7.30 -0.08 6.74
N ILE A 176 7.85 0.97 7.35
CA ILE A 176 8.48 2.10 6.64
C ILE A 176 9.72 1.68 5.83
N GLN A 177 10.38 0.57 6.18
CA GLN A 177 11.55 0.08 5.45
C GLN A 177 11.26 -0.29 4.00
N LEU A 178 9.99 -0.52 3.64
CA LEU A 178 9.58 -0.79 2.26
C LEU A 178 9.92 0.38 1.31
N GLU A 179 10.01 1.61 1.81
CA GLU A 179 10.41 2.77 1.00
C GLU A 179 11.81 2.59 0.41
N GLY A 180 12.71 1.90 1.13
CA GLY A 180 14.07 1.61 0.66
C GLY A 180 14.17 0.49 -0.38
N CYS A 181 13.07 -0.17 -0.73
CA CYS A 181 13.02 -1.09 -1.88
C CYS A 181 12.93 -0.36 -3.22
N PHE A 182 12.59 0.94 -3.20
CA PHE A 182 12.51 1.74 -4.42
C PHE A 182 13.81 2.51 -4.65
N ASP A 183 14.28 2.53 -5.89
CA ASP A 183 15.37 3.40 -6.31
C ASP A 183 14.83 4.82 -6.53
N GLU A 184 15.19 5.75 -5.63
CA GLU A 184 14.73 7.15 -5.66
C GLU A 184 15.01 7.86 -7.00
N SER A 185 15.99 7.39 -7.78
CA SER A 185 16.32 7.96 -9.09
C SER A 185 15.31 7.57 -10.18
N GLU A 186 14.68 6.40 -10.06
CA GLU A 186 13.71 5.86 -11.01
C GLU A 186 12.27 6.12 -10.53
N CYS A 187 11.96 5.76 -9.28
CA CYS A 187 10.63 5.85 -8.71
C CYS A 187 10.65 6.38 -7.27
N GLN A 188 9.87 7.44 -7.02
CA GLN A 188 9.69 7.97 -5.67
C GLN A 188 8.61 7.17 -4.93
N PHE A 189 8.83 6.84 -3.67
CA PHE A 189 7.80 6.22 -2.84
C PHE A 189 7.37 7.15 -1.71
N ASP A 190 6.05 7.36 -1.57
CA ASP A 190 5.47 8.10 -0.46
C ASP A 190 4.46 7.23 0.31
N SER A 191 4.68 7.03 1.61
CA SER A 191 3.66 6.47 2.51
C SER A 191 2.86 7.57 3.21
N LEU A 192 1.54 7.58 2.99
CA LEU A 192 0.61 8.41 3.72
C LEU A 192 0.13 7.71 5.00
N GLU A 193 -0.10 8.49 6.06
CA GLU A 193 -0.59 8.04 7.35
C GLU A 193 -2.11 8.23 7.46
N SER A 194 -2.88 7.17 7.67
CA SER A 194 -4.35 7.30 7.80
C SER A 194 -4.82 7.75 9.19
N LEU A 195 -3.97 7.65 10.21
CA LEU A 195 -4.34 7.94 11.60
C LEU A 195 -4.88 9.37 11.78
N ARG A 196 -4.30 10.35 11.06
CA ARG A 196 -4.79 11.74 11.07
C ARG A 196 -6.20 11.86 10.49
N ALA A 197 -6.53 11.09 9.47
CA ALA A 197 -7.86 11.09 8.88
C ALA A 197 -8.91 10.43 9.79
N ALA A 198 -8.50 9.44 10.59
CA ALA A 198 -9.38 8.78 11.56
C ALA A 198 -9.64 9.60 12.83
N LEU A 199 -8.79 10.59 13.13
CA LEU A 199 -8.82 11.31 14.39
C LEU A 199 -10.13 12.09 14.64
N PRO A 200 -10.68 12.86 13.70
CA PRO A 200 -11.94 13.59 13.92
C PRO A 200 -13.08 12.66 14.34
N VAL A 201 -13.18 11.49 13.69
CA VAL A 201 -14.21 10.47 13.98
C VAL A 201 -14.07 9.90 15.39
N LEU A 202 -12.84 9.82 15.92
CA LEU A 202 -12.59 9.38 17.29
C LEU A 202 -12.93 10.46 18.31
N LEU A 203 -12.62 11.73 18.00
CA LEU A 203 -12.90 12.87 18.88
C LEU A 203 -14.41 13.15 18.97
N GLU A 204 -15.17 12.94 17.89
CA GLU A 204 -16.64 13.04 17.89
C GLU A 204 -17.33 12.08 18.87
N LYS A 205 -16.64 11.02 19.31
CA LYS A 205 -17.22 10.02 20.23
C LYS A 205 -17.21 10.43 21.70
N ASP A 206 -16.61 11.57 22.05
CA ASP A 206 -16.53 12.12 23.41
C ASP A 206 -16.18 11.06 24.48
N LEU A 207 -15.05 10.36 24.25
CA LEU A 207 -14.65 9.24 25.07
C LEU A 207 -14.12 9.71 26.43
N PHE A 208 -14.69 9.20 27.52
CA PHE A 208 -14.18 9.43 28.87
C PHE A 208 -12.99 8.51 29.17
N ASN A 209 -11.82 9.11 29.46
CA ASN A 209 -10.57 8.41 29.80
C ASN A 209 -10.22 7.24 28.84
N PRO A 210 -10.05 7.52 27.54
CA PRO A 210 -9.85 6.48 26.54
C PRO A 210 -8.55 5.70 26.74
N VAL A 211 -8.60 4.40 26.47
CA VAL A 211 -7.43 3.52 26.46
C VAL A 211 -7.22 3.01 25.04
N ILE A 212 -6.05 3.28 24.48
CA ILE A 212 -5.63 2.76 23.18
C ILE A 212 -5.07 1.36 23.41
N VAL A 213 -5.77 0.35 22.88
CA VAL A 213 -5.39 -1.05 23.01
C VAL A 213 -4.66 -1.50 21.74
N CYS A 214 -3.42 -1.93 21.93
CA CYS A 214 -2.62 -2.51 20.87
C CYS A 214 -2.80 -4.04 20.84
N PRO A 215 -3.24 -4.64 19.72
CA PRO A 215 -3.52 -6.07 19.66
C PRO A 215 -2.25 -6.95 19.62
N SER A 216 -1.09 -6.36 19.32
CA SER A 216 0.20 -7.07 19.23
C SER A 216 1.36 -6.13 19.47
N ASP A 217 2.50 -6.65 19.91
CA ASP A 217 3.77 -5.93 20.05
C ASP A 217 4.17 -5.09 18.83
N THR A 218 3.95 -5.59 17.61
CA THR A 218 4.30 -4.88 16.37
C THR A 218 3.51 -3.59 16.13
N GLY A 219 2.37 -3.42 16.79
CA GLY A 219 1.51 -2.24 16.64
C GLY A 219 1.80 -1.12 17.63
N ILE A 220 2.74 -1.30 18.57
CA ILE A 220 2.97 -0.34 19.66
C ILE A 220 3.33 1.04 19.12
N GLN A 221 4.13 1.10 18.06
CA GLN A 221 4.51 2.38 17.44
C GLN A 221 3.29 3.12 16.87
N ARG A 222 2.36 2.41 16.22
CA ARG A 222 1.11 3.01 15.72
C ARG A 222 0.19 3.47 16.86
N ALA A 223 0.10 2.69 17.94
CA ALA A 223 -0.69 3.06 19.11
C ALA A 223 -0.13 4.31 19.81
N ARG A 224 1.20 4.40 19.96
CA ARG A 224 1.87 5.60 20.47
C ARG A 224 1.65 6.80 19.57
N ARG A 225 1.72 6.60 18.25
CA ARG A 225 1.47 7.65 17.29
C ARG A 225 0.05 8.21 17.39
N LEU A 226 -0.95 7.33 17.52
CA LEU A 226 -2.33 7.73 17.77
C LEU A 226 -2.49 8.47 19.11
N GLN A 227 -1.83 8.01 20.18
CA GLN A 227 -1.83 8.70 21.47
C GLN A 227 -1.32 10.14 21.35
N SER A 228 -0.19 10.33 20.67
CA SER A 228 0.38 11.65 20.42
C SER A 228 -0.60 12.54 19.64
N LEU A 229 -1.22 12.03 18.58
CA LEU A 229 -2.21 12.77 17.80
C LEU A 229 -3.46 13.17 18.61
N MET A 230 -3.98 12.25 19.44
CA MET A 230 -5.11 12.56 20.32
C MET A 230 -4.80 13.66 21.35
N LEU A 231 -3.56 13.71 21.83
CA LEU A 231 -3.12 14.75 22.76
C LEU A 231 -2.86 16.08 22.06
N GLU A 232 -2.15 16.06 20.93
CA GLU A 232 -1.72 17.25 20.19
C GLU A 232 -2.89 17.97 19.50
N GLU A 233 -3.75 17.24 18.80
CA GLU A 233 -4.84 17.81 18.00
C GLU A 233 -6.18 17.75 18.75
N GLY A 234 -6.40 16.74 19.59
CA GLY A 234 -7.65 16.54 20.32
C GLY A 234 -7.66 17.04 21.77
N GLY A 235 -6.48 17.29 22.37
CA GLY A 235 -6.36 17.63 23.79
C GLY A 235 -6.81 16.52 24.75
N VAL A 236 -7.03 15.29 24.24
CA VAL A 236 -7.54 14.16 25.03
C VAL A 236 -6.37 13.29 25.46
N TRP A 237 -6.16 13.20 26.77
CA TRP A 237 -5.22 12.24 27.33
C TRP A 237 -5.76 10.81 27.16
N SER A 238 -4.88 9.90 26.75
CA SER A 238 -5.22 8.48 26.61
C SER A 238 -4.11 7.60 27.16
N SER A 239 -4.48 6.49 27.79
CA SER A 239 -3.52 5.47 28.24
C SER A 239 -3.29 4.43 27.15
N ILE A 240 -2.14 3.76 27.14
CA ILE A 240 -1.85 2.66 26.20
C ILE A 240 -1.86 1.33 26.94
N ALA A 241 -2.56 0.35 26.39
CA ALA A 241 -2.46 -1.05 26.76
C ALA A 241 -1.98 -1.87 25.55
N PHE A 242 -1.31 -3.00 25.79
CA PHE A 242 -0.94 -3.93 24.73
C PHE A 242 -1.25 -5.36 25.14
N VAL A 243 -1.67 -6.17 24.18
CA VAL A 243 -1.91 -7.59 24.35
C VAL A 243 -0.66 -8.34 23.89
N THR A 244 -0.13 -9.18 24.76
CA THR A 244 0.94 -10.12 24.40
C THR A 244 0.39 -11.54 24.43
N THR A 245 0.52 -12.25 23.32
CA THR A 245 0.16 -13.67 23.27
C THR A 245 1.40 -14.49 23.60
N THR A 246 1.51 -14.93 24.84
CA THR A 246 2.54 -15.92 25.22
C THR A 246 2.04 -17.28 24.76
N LYS A 247 2.76 -17.94 23.85
CA LYS A 247 2.56 -19.38 23.67
C LYS A 247 3.02 -20.04 24.96
N LEU A 248 2.10 -20.63 25.71
CA LEU A 248 2.49 -21.63 26.72
C LEU A 248 3.18 -22.75 25.94
N ASP A 249 4.48 -22.93 26.19
CA ASP A 249 5.18 -24.11 25.71
C ASP A 249 4.42 -25.32 26.27
N GLN A 250 3.80 -26.12 25.39
CA GLN A 250 3.07 -27.33 25.77
C GLN A 250 3.95 -28.35 26.53
N THR A 251 5.26 -28.13 26.58
CA THR A 251 6.21 -28.92 27.37
C THR A 251 6.16 -28.62 28.86
N ILE A 252 5.68 -27.42 29.27
CA ILE A 252 5.62 -27.01 30.69
C ILE A 252 4.37 -27.59 31.38
N GLU A 253 3.26 -27.78 30.66
CA GLU A 253 2.03 -28.33 31.25
C GLU A 253 2.20 -29.78 31.76
N PHE A 254 3.01 -30.62 31.11
CA PHE A 254 3.22 -32.00 31.58
C PHE A 254 4.15 -32.11 32.79
N ALA A 255 5.12 -31.21 32.94
CA ALA A 255 6.05 -31.24 34.07
C ALA A 255 5.41 -30.69 35.36
N GLU A 256 4.55 -29.69 35.25
CA GLU A 256 3.85 -29.12 36.41
C GLU A 256 2.70 -30.03 36.88
N LEU A 257 1.95 -30.67 35.97
CA LEU A 257 0.90 -31.64 36.34
C LEU A 257 1.44 -32.84 37.13
N GLU A 258 2.57 -33.43 36.72
CA GLU A 258 3.19 -34.52 37.48
C GLU A 258 3.71 -34.08 38.86
N SER A 259 4.18 -32.83 38.96
CA SER A 259 4.68 -32.29 40.23
C SER A 259 3.53 -32.04 41.22
N HIS A 260 2.37 -31.60 40.74
CA HIS A 260 1.18 -31.38 41.56
C HIS A 260 0.51 -32.70 41.99
N GLU A 261 0.50 -33.73 41.15
CA GLU A 261 0.04 -35.07 41.55
C GLU A 261 0.97 -35.72 42.59
N LYS A 262 2.30 -35.59 42.43
CA LYS A 262 3.28 -36.09 43.41
C LYS A 262 3.17 -35.37 44.77
N ILE A 263 2.94 -34.05 44.76
CA ILE A 263 2.73 -33.26 45.99
C ILE A 263 1.37 -33.59 46.64
N ALA A 264 0.33 -33.86 45.86
CA ALA A 264 -0.98 -34.27 46.37
C ALA A 264 -0.93 -35.69 46.99
N ALA A 265 -0.21 -36.62 46.38
CA ALA A 265 -0.02 -37.99 46.91
C ALA A 265 0.82 -38.02 48.20
N GLN A 266 1.89 -37.20 48.28
CA GLN A 266 2.68 -37.06 49.52
C GLN A 266 1.89 -36.42 50.66
N ARG A 267 0.90 -35.56 50.38
CA ARG A 267 0.02 -34.99 51.41
C ARG A 267 -1.02 -35.98 51.94
N SER A 268 -1.47 -36.95 51.14
CA SER A 268 -2.41 -37.98 51.61
C SER A 268 -1.78 -39.04 52.52
N GLU A 269 -0.47 -39.31 52.39
CA GLU A 269 0.23 -40.25 53.29
C GLU A 269 0.53 -39.65 54.67
N VAL A 270 0.74 -38.33 54.76
CA VAL A 270 1.08 -37.66 56.02
C VAL A 270 -0.15 -37.39 56.91
N VAL A 271 -1.36 -37.40 56.34
CA VAL A 271 -2.62 -37.18 57.08
C VAL A 271 -3.27 -38.49 57.54
N GLY A 272 -2.70 -39.64 57.16
CA GLY A 272 -3.19 -40.99 57.50
C GLY A 272 -2.35 -41.78 58.51
N ALA A 273 -1.36 -41.18 59.17
CA ALA A 273 -0.51 -41.79 60.19
C ALA A 273 -0.67 -41.12 61.56
#